data_AF-A0A0R2LML2-F1
#
_entry.id   AF-A0A0R2LML2-F1
#
_cell.length_a   1.000
_cell.length_b   1.000
_cell.length_c   1.000
_cell.angle_alpha   90.00
_cell.angle_beta   90.00
_cell.angle_gamma   90.00
#
_symmetry.space_group_name_H-M   'P 1'
#
loop_
_entity.id
_entity.type
_entity.pdbx_description
1 polymer ?
#
loop_
_entity_poly.entity_id
_entity_poly.type
_entity_poly.pdbx_seq_one_letter_code
_entity_poly.pdbx_strand_id
1 'polypeptide(L)'
;MDTAEFWQSFQDTLPALVKGVVLILIAWLVAALVKNIVTKGFKKIKLDERLVKWKMFNSTEQADSLLDSLGKIFYYLIWLLFLPGIFTTFGLNSIASPISDMMNYVLQYLPNILLAAVILTIGILVAKLVKNLVYNLSSTLKVDHYVDKFVGTSEKDEKKDSIASALAMICYLLVLIPIAIVALEALKISTITEPIVTVLNSILSAIPNILVAAILLTVGIVIAKVAGNLITSLLENTGIDKMAANLYPTDKAPSTPLSKIIGQVVAVVVGLFFVVEALGALNLKVLDHVGEAIIGYLPNLLFAVIILGLGFFGGQFVGKMLTNATKNKWLGIIVQVVFGVFAVFMALDQLDFANNIVNTAFLFIVGGLAVAFAVAFGLGGRDFAHHQLEKLDKKLDDENNDKKE
;
A
#
# COMPACT_ATOMS: atom_id res chain seq x y z
N MET A 1 8.18 19.40 -74.71
CA MET A 1 7.55 20.56 -74.04
C MET A 1 7.89 21.76 -74.88
N ASP A 2 6.86 22.42 -75.39
CA ASP A 2 7.04 23.60 -76.22
C ASP A 2 7.62 24.74 -75.37
N THR A 3 8.61 25.47 -75.88
CA THR A 3 9.25 26.56 -75.11
C THR A 3 8.27 27.68 -74.77
N ALA A 4 7.21 27.83 -75.57
CA ALA A 4 6.11 28.75 -75.32
C ALA A 4 5.24 28.33 -74.12
N GLU A 5 4.94 27.04 -73.96
CA GLU A 5 4.16 26.53 -72.80
C GLU A 5 4.91 26.71 -71.48
N PHE A 6 6.24 26.54 -71.50
CA PHE A 6 7.08 26.81 -70.34
C PHE A 6 7.08 28.30 -69.96
N TRP A 7 7.22 29.18 -70.95
CA TRP A 7 7.23 30.63 -70.71
C TRP A 7 5.90 31.14 -70.16
N GLN A 8 4.78 30.59 -70.65
CA GLN A 8 3.44 30.95 -70.20
C GLN A 8 3.17 30.46 -68.76
N SER A 9 3.55 29.22 -68.44
CA SER A 9 3.49 28.69 -67.06
C SER A 9 4.36 29.49 -66.08
N PHE A 10 5.53 29.94 -66.52
CA PHE A 10 6.40 30.81 -65.71
C PHE A 10 5.77 32.18 -65.45
N GLN A 11 5.17 32.79 -66.47
CA GLN A 11 4.48 34.08 -66.34
C GLN A 11 3.27 34.00 -65.40
N ASP A 12 2.54 32.87 -65.41
CA ASP A 12 1.40 32.63 -64.53
C ASP A 12 1.82 32.35 -63.07
N THR A 13 3.01 31.81 -62.86
CA THR A 13 3.55 31.50 -61.51
C THR A 13 4.26 32.69 -60.86
N LEU A 14 4.76 33.65 -61.67
CA LEU A 14 5.50 34.82 -61.18
C LEU A 14 4.73 35.65 -60.13
N PRO A 15 3.43 35.96 -60.30
CA PRO A 15 2.66 36.70 -59.30
C PRO A 15 2.52 35.95 -57.97
N ALA A 16 2.38 34.62 -58.02
CA ALA A 16 2.31 33.77 -56.84
C ALA A 16 3.65 33.76 -56.07
N LEU A 17 4.78 33.70 -56.79
CA LEU A 17 6.11 33.80 -56.18
C LEU A 17 6.31 35.15 -55.46
N VAL A 18 5.94 36.26 -56.10
CA VAL A 18 6.07 37.60 -55.50
C VAL A 18 5.19 37.72 -54.25
N LYS A 19 3.92 37.29 -54.32
CA LYS A 19 3.02 37.28 -53.15
C LYS A 19 3.58 36.41 -52.01
N GLY A 20 4.16 35.25 -52.33
CA GLY A 20 4.76 34.35 -51.36
C GLY A 20 5.96 34.98 -50.64
N VAL A 21 6.86 35.61 -51.39
CA VAL A 21 8.02 36.32 -50.82
C VAL A 21 7.58 37.48 -49.93
N VAL A 22 6.60 38.28 -50.37
CA VAL A 22 6.05 39.37 -49.54
C VAL A 22 5.46 38.83 -48.24
N LEU A 23 4.72 37.72 -48.30
CA LEU A 23 4.10 37.12 -47.12
C LEU A 23 5.14 36.55 -46.14
N ILE A 24 6.24 35.97 -46.64
CA ILE A 24 7.38 35.53 -45.83
C ILE A 24 8.04 36.73 -45.11
N LEU A 25 8.23 37.85 -45.80
CA LEU A 25 8.80 39.06 -45.19
C LEU A 25 7.88 39.63 -44.11
N ILE A 26 6.57 39.64 -44.34
CA ILE A 26 5.58 40.04 -43.34
C ILE A 26 5.61 39.09 -42.14
N ALA A 27 5.65 37.77 -42.37
CA ALA A 27 5.72 36.77 -41.32
C ALA A 27 6.95 36.99 -40.42
N TRP A 28 8.12 37.21 -41.01
CA TRP A 28 9.36 37.50 -40.29
C TRP A 28 9.24 38.76 -39.42
N LEU A 29 8.72 39.85 -40.00
CA LEU A 29 8.54 41.12 -39.30
C LEU A 29 7.58 40.97 -38.10
N VAL A 30 6.43 40.35 -38.31
CA VAL A 30 5.42 40.12 -37.27
C VAL A 30 5.99 39.20 -36.17
N ALA A 31 6.68 38.12 -36.54
CA ALA A 31 7.28 37.20 -35.58
C ALA A 31 8.33 37.90 -34.70
N ALA A 32 9.21 38.71 -35.29
CA ALA A 32 10.22 39.48 -34.56
C ALA A 32 9.59 40.50 -33.60
N LEU A 33 8.51 41.16 -34.04
CA LEU A 33 7.76 42.10 -33.23
C LEU A 33 7.08 41.40 -32.04
N VAL A 34 6.41 40.25 -32.28
CA VAL A 34 5.75 39.47 -31.22
C VAL A 34 6.76 38.97 -30.19
N LYS A 35 7.90 38.41 -30.61
CA LYS A 35 8.98 38.00 -29.69
C LYS A 35 9.41 39.15 -28.79
N ASN A 36 9.64 40.32 -29.37
CA ASN A 36 10.06 41.50 -28.62
C ASN A 36 9.00 41.98 -27.64
N ILE A 37 7.72 41.96 -28.03
CA ILE A 37 6.61 42.33 -27.14
C ILE A 37 6.51 41.34 -25.97
N VAL A 38 6.55 40.03 -26.24
CA VAL A 38 6.41 38.98 -25.23
C VAL A 38 7.57 39.04 -24.22
N THR A 39 8.81 39.08 -24.69
CA THR A 39 10.00 39.12 -23.82
C THR A 39 10.08 40.41 -23.00
N LYS A 40 9.81 41.58 -23.62
CA LYS A 40 9.73 42.85 -22.88
C LYS A 40 8.55 42.87 -21.91
N GLY A 41 7.43 42.25 -22.25
CA GLY A 41 6.26 42.11 -21.38
C GLY A 41 6.58 41.32 -20.11
N PHE A 42 7.25 40.17 -20.25
CA PHE A 42 7.70 39.37 -19.10
C PHE A 42 8.67 40.14 -18.20
N LYS A 43 9.63 40.85 -18.79
CA LYS A 43 10.57 41.71 -18.04
C LYS A 43 9.87 42.87 -17.33
N LYS A 44 8.88 43.50 -17.98
CA LYS A 44 8.10 44.61 -17.39
C LYS A 44 7.29 44.17 -16.16
N ILE A 45 6.78 42.94 -16.17
CA ILE A 45 6.02 42.36 -15.04
C ILE A 45 6.97 41.78 -13.96
N LYS A 46 8.29 41.77 -14.21
CA LYS A 46 9.32 41.14 -13.37
C LYS A 46 9.00 39.68 -13.09
N LEU A 47 8.57 38.97 -14.14
CA LEU A 47 8.11 37.60 -14.00
C LEU A 47 9.26 36.68 -13.55
N ASP A 48 10.47 36.94 -13.99
CA ASP A 48 11.71 36.30 -13.55
C ASP A 48 11.90 36.36 -12.01
N GLU A 49 11.82 37.56 -11.42
CA GLU A 49 11.92 37.75 -9.97
C GLU A 49 10.81 37.00 -9.22
N ARG A 50 9.57 37.05 -9.75
CA ARG A 50 8.41 36.37 -9.15
C ARG A 50 8.54 34.85 -9.19
N LEU A 51 9.04 34.29 -10.28
CA LEU A 51 9.23 32.85 -10.45
C LEU A 51 10.28 32.29 -9.46
N VAL A 52 11.37 33.04 -9.22
CA VAL A 52 12.37 32.70 -8.18
C VAL A 52 11.77 32.83 -6.78
N LYS A 53 11.01 33.90 -6.51
CA LYS A 53 10.31 34.09 -5.22
C LYS A 53 9.32 32.96 -4.92
N TRP A 54 8.73 32.37 -5.96
CA TRP A 54 7.83 31.22 -5.83
C TRP A 54 8.56 29.86 -5.73
N LYS A 55 9.89 29.85 -5.64
CA LYS A 55 10.73 28.64 -5.57
C LYS A 55 10.56 27.71 -6.77
N MET A 56 10.15 28.22 -7.93
CA MET A 56 10.10 27.42 -9.17
C MET A 56 11.45 27.34 -9.87
N PHE A 57 12.34 28.31 -9.65
CA PHE A 57 13.70 28.32 -10.18
C PHE A 57 14.70 28.75 -9.10
N ASN A 58 15.92 28.23 -9.21
CA ASN A 58 16.98 28.48 -8.24
C ASN A 58 17.73 29.79 -8.50
N SER A 59 17.64 30.36 -9.70
CA SER A 59 18.27 31.64 -10.05
C SER A 59 17.42 32.46 -11.02
N THR A 60 17.60 33.79 -10.99
CA THR A 60 16.97 34.73 -11.92
C THR A 60 17.46 34.53 -13.35
N GLU A 61 18.70 34.08 -13.52
CA GLU A 61 19.28 33.78 -14.83
C GLU A 61 18.63 32.56 -15.50
N GLN A 62 18.32 31.50 -14.72
CA GLN A 62 17.53 30.37 -15.22
C GLN A 62 16.12 30.82 -15.60
N ALA A 63 15.49 31.66 -14.78
CA ALA A 63 14.18 32.20 -15.12
C ALA A 63 14.20 33.06 -16.40
N ASP A 64 15.18 33.95 -16.58
CA ASP A 64 15.29 34.81 -17.77
C ASP A 64 15.58 34.00 -19.04
N SER A 65 16.43 32.98 -18.96
CA SER A 65 16.71 32.07 -20.08
C SER A 65 15.46 31.34 -20.57
N LEU A 66 14.60 30.90 -19.64
CA LEU A 66 13.33 30.23 -19.94
C LEU A 66 12.33 31.22 -20.56
N LEU A 67 12.26 32.46 -20.06
CA LEU A 67 11.40 33.51 -20.62
C LEU A 67 11.85 33.96 -22.02
N ASP A 68 13.15 34.05 -22.28
CA ASP A 68 13.68 34.28 -23.64
C ASP A 68 13.37 33.11 -24.58
N SER A 69 13.50 31.88 -24.08
CA SER A 69 13.13 30.66 -24.81
C SER A 69 11.64 30.64 -25.15
N LEU A 70 10.75 31.06 -24.23
CA LEU A 70 9.32 31.26 -24.53
C LEU A 70 9.13 32.32 -25.61
N GLY A 71 9.85 33.43 -25.57
CA GLY A 71 9.84 34.43 -26.63
C GLY A 71 10.22 33.85 -28.01
N LYS A 72 11.20 32.94 -28.06
CA LYS A 72 11.57 32.19 -29.28
C LYS A 72 10.47 31.22 -29.71
N ILE A 73 9.80 30.55 -28.76
CA ILE A 73 8.64 29.70 -29.07
C ILE A 73 7.52 30.53 -29.73
N PHE A 74 7.19 31.70 -29.19
CA PHE A 74 6.23 32.61 -29.83
C PHE A 74 6.67 33.08 -31.22
N TYR A 75 7.97 33.35 -31.42
CA TYR A 75 8.51 33.66 -32.76
C TYR A 75 8.23 32.53 -33.76
N TYR A 76 8.53 31.28 -33.40
CA TYR A 76 8.29 30.13 -34.28
C TYR A 76 6.79 29.81 -34.43
N LEU A 77 5.98 30.04 -33.41
CA LEU A 77 4.53 29.90 -33.48
C LEU A 77 3.92 30.86 -34.50
N ILE A 78 4.39 32.10 -34.55
CA ILE A 78 3.97 33.06 -35.57
C ILE A 78 4.39 32.57 -36.96
N TRP A 79 5.62 32.10 -37.15
CA TRP A 79 6.02 31.48 -38.41
C TRP A 79 5.10 30.33 -38.82
N LEU A 80 4.77 29.45 -37.87
CA LEU A 80 3.84 28.34 -38.09
C LEU A 80 2.43 28.84 -38.49
N LEU A 81 1.98 29.98 -37.97
CA LEU A 81 0.70 30.61 -38.31
C LEU A 81 0.68 31.15 -39.74
N PHE A 82 1.79 31.70 -40.23
CA PHE A 82 1.91 32.16 -41.61
C PHE A 82 2.17 31.04 -42.62
N LEU A 83 2.70 29.89 -42.17
CA LEU A 83 3.12 28.78 -43.02
C LEU A 83 2.01 28.20 -43.94
N PRO A 84 0.77 27.97 -43.47
CA PRO A 84 -0.34 27.61 -44.36
C PRO A 84 -0.57 28.65 -45.46
N GLY A 85 -0.56 29.94 -45.11
CA GLY A 85 -0.74 31.04 -46.07
C GLY A 85 0.39 31.11 -47.11
N ILE A 86 1.62 30.84 -46.68
CA ILE A 86 2.79 30.73 -47.57
C ILE A 86 2.55 29.58 -48.57
N PHE A 87 2.20 28.40 -48.08
CA PHE A 87 1.95 27.22 -48.92
C PHE A 87 0.76 27.39 -49.86
N THR A 88 -0.35 27.97 -49.41
CA THR A 88 -1.50 28.31 -50.26
C THR A 88 -1.10 29.28 -51.38
N THR A 89 -0.24 30.26 -51.07
CA THR A 89 0.25 31.21 -52.08
C THR A 89 1.09 30.53 -53.16
N PHE A 90 1.82 29.46 -52.81
CA PHE A 90 2.57 28.63 -53.77
C PHE A 90 1.73 27.50 -54.41
N GLY A 91 0.41 27.45 -54.18
CA GLY A 91 -0.47 26.41 -54.73
C GLY A 91 -0.37 25.06 -54.01
N LEU A 92 0.30 24.99 -52.86
CA LEU A 92 0.51 23.77 -52.06
C LEU A 92 -0.64 23.54 -51.06
N ASN A 93 -1.89 23.66 -51.52
CA ASN A 93 -3.07 23.63 -50.65
C ASN A 93 -3.21 22.31 -49.86
N SER A 94 -2.80 21.19 -50.46
CA SER A 94 -2.82 19.87 -49.80
C SER A 94 -1.89 19.78 -48.59
N ILE A 95 -0.83 20.60 -48.56
CA ILE A 95 0.10 20.70 -47.42
C ILE A 95 -0.40 21.77 -46.44
N ALA A 96 -0.97 22.86 -46.95
CA ALA A 96 -1.49 23.95 -46.14
C ALA A 96 -2.69 23.52 -45.27
N SER A 97 -3.60 22.69 -45.79
CA SER A 97 -4.87 22.39 -45.11
C SER A 97 -4.68 21.70 -43.75
N PRO A 98 -3.95 20.58 -43.63
CA PRO A 98 -3.78 19.93 -42.32
C PRO A 98 -3.08 20.84 -41.30
N ILE A 99 -2.14 21.67 -41.74
CA ILE A 99 -1.43 22.62 -40.87
C ILE A 99 -2.36 23.75 -40.42
N SER A 100 -3.23 24.24 -41.31
CA SER A 100 -4.27 25.21 -41.00
C SER A 100 -5.26 24.65 -39.97
N ASP A 101 -5.67 23.39 -40.13
CA ASP A 101 -6.56 22.71 -39.18
C ASP A 101 -5.91 22.61 -37.80
N MET A 102 -4.64 22.16 -37.73
CA MET A 102 -3.87 22.12 -36.48
C MET A 102 -3.72 23.51 -35.84
N MET A 103 -3.48 24.55 -36.64
CA MET A 103 -3.42 25.94 -36.17
C MET A 103 -4.76 26.40 -35.59
N ASN A 104 -5.86 26.13 -36.28
CA ASN A 104 -7.21 26.46 -35.83
C ASN A 104 -7.52 25.79 -34.49
N TYR A 105 -7.15 24.51 -34.32
CA TYR A 105 -7.27 23.84 -33.02
C TYR A 105 -6.46 24.57 -31.94
N VAL A 106 -5.18 24.87 -32.17
CA VAL A 106 -4.32 25.57 -31.18
C VAL A 106 -4.90 26.95 -30.82
N LEU A 107 -5.36 27.72 -31.79
CA LEU A 107 -5.95 29.04 -31.57
C LEU A 107 -7.26 28.97 -30.78
N GLN A 108 -8.08 27.94 -31.00
CA GLN A 108 -9.31 27.72 -30.22
C GLN A 108 -9.03 27.36 -28.76
N TYR A 109 -7.89 26.71 -28.46
CA TYR A 109 -7.48 26.43 -27.09
C TYR A 109 -6.82 27.63 -26.39
N LEU A 110 -6.28 28.59 -27.12
CA LEU A 110 -5.54 29.72 -26.54
C LEU A 110 -6.37 30.55 -25.53
N PRO A 111 -7.65 30.93 -25.81
CA PRO A 111 -8.50 31.61 -24.83
C PRO A 111 -8.72 30.78 -23.55
N ASN A 112 -8.93 29.47 -23.70
CA ASN A 112 -9.18 28.55 -22.59
C ASN A 112 -7.95 28.38 -21.70
N ILE A 113 -6.76 28.30 -22.30
CA ILE A 113 -5.47 28.26 -21.59
C ILE A 113 -5.27 29.52 -20.75
N LEU A 114 -5.58 30.70 -21.32
CA LEU A 114 -5.50 31.96 -20.58
C LEU A 114 -6.49 32.00 -19.41
N LEU A 115 -7.73 31.55 -19.63
CA LEU A 115 -8.77 31.50 -18.61
C LEU A 115 -8.35 30.57 -17.45
N ALA A 116 -7.88 29.35 -17.76
CA ALA A 116 -7.38 28.40 -16.77
C ALA A 116 -6.18 28.96 -15.98
N ALA A 117 -5.24 29.64 -16.66
CA ALA A 117 -4.09 30.26 -16.00
C ALA A 117 -4.52 31.35 -15.01
N VAL A 118 -5.53 32.16 -15.35
CA VAL A 118 -6.10 33.16 -14.45
C VAL A 118 -6.75 32.49 -13.24
N ILE A 119 -7.57 31.46 -13.45
CA ILE A 119 -8.24 30.70 -12.38
C ILE A 119 -7.22 30.10 -11.43
N LEU A 120 -6.18 29.41 -11.93
CA LEU A 120 -5.12 28.85 -11.09
C LEU A 120 -4.38 29.94 -10.32
N THR A 121 -4.04 31.05 -10.97
CA THR A 121 -3.30 32.14 -10.31
C THR A 121 -4.10 32.71 -9.14
N ILE A 122 -5.37 33.03 -9.36
CA ILE A 122 -6.26 33.54 -8.32
C ILE A 122 -6.44 32.49 -7.23
N GLY A 123 -6.69 31.24 -7.62
CA GLY A 123 -6.99 30.20 -6.65
C GLY A 123 -5.81 29.77 -5.79
N ILE A 124 -4.58 29.81 -6.30
CA ILE A 124 -3.37 29.62 -5.49
C ILE A 124 -3.25 30.72 -4.44
N LEU A 125 -3.59 31.98 -4.77
CA LEU A 125 -3.60 33.07 -3.79
C LEU A 125 -4.64 32.81 -2.68
N VAL A 126 -5.85 32.41 -3.06
CA VAL A 126 -6.92 32.06 -2.11
C VAL A 126 -6.51 30.88 -1.23
N ALA A 127 -6.00 29.79 -1.81
CA ALA A 127 -5.56 28.62 -1.07
C ALA A 127 -4.42 28.96 -0.08
N LYS A 128 -3.45 29.79 -0.49
CA LYS A 128 -2.38 30.27 0.39
C LYS A 128 -2.92 31.12 1.55
N LEU A 129 -3.92 31.96 1.30
CA LEU A 129 -4.57 32.74 2.34
C LEU A 129 -5.22 31.80 3.37
N VAL A 130 -5.99 30.81 2.92
CA VAL A 130 -6.62 29.81 3.79
C VAL A 130 -5.57 29.04 4.59
N LYS A 131 -4.49 28.58 3.94
CA LYS A 131 -3.36 27.90 4.62
C LYS A 131 -2.83 28.71 5.79
N ASN A 132 -2.51 29.98 5.54
CA ASN A 132 -1.92 30.85 6.54
C ASN A 132 -2.89 31.15 7.69
N LEU A 133 -4.18 31.33 7.38
CA LEU A 133 -5.22 31.50 8.40
C LEU A 133 -5.34 30.26 9.27
N VAL A 134 -5.45 29.07 8.68
CA VAL A 134 -5.56 27.80 9.42
C VAL A 134 -4.31 27.54 10.26
N TYR A 135 -3.12 27.78 9.72
CA TYR A 135 -1.87 27.62 10.47
C TYR A 135 -1.83 28.53 11.70
N ASN A 136 -2.11 29.82 11.53
CA ASN A 136 -2.07 30.80 12.62
C ASN A 136 -3.12 30.50 13.70
N LEU A 137 -4.32 30.08 13.31
CA LEU A 137 -5.36 29.70 14.26
C LEU A 137 -4.99 28.41 15.00
N SER A 138 -4.51 27.39 14.29
CA SER A 138 -4.14 26.10 14.89
C SER A 138 -2.97 26.22 15.86
N SER A 139 -1.94 26.99 15.52
CA SER A 139 -0.80 27.25 16.39
C SER A 139 -1.18 28.10 17.62
N THR A 140 -2.07 29.09 17.45
CA THR A 140 -2.59 29.90 18.58
C THR A 140 -3.40 29.04 19.55
N LEU A 141 -4.18 28.08 19.04
CA LEU A 141 -4.99 27.16 19.83
C LEU A 141 -4.18 26.03 20.50
N LYS A 142 -2.87 25.94 20.24
CA LYS A 142 -1.98 24.89 20.76
C LYS A 142 -2.55 23.48 20.55
N VAL A 143 -3.11 23.23 19.36
CA VAL A 143 -3.70 21.93 19.01
C VAL A 143 -2.70 20.79 19.22
N ASP A 144 -1.41 21.07 19.00
CA ASP A 144 -0.30 20.13 19.22
C ASP A 144 -0.29 19.57 20.66
N HIS A 145 -0.58 20.41 21.67
CA HIS A 145 -0.55 20.00 23.08
C HIS A 145 -1.68 19.02 23.44
N TYR A 146 -2.84 19.16 22.81
CA TYR A 146 -3.96 18.24 23.05
C TYR A 146 -3.71 16.89 22.41
N VAL A 147 -3.13 16.85 21.21
CA VAL A 147 -2.85 15.60 20.50
C VAL A 147 -1.73 14.82 21.18
N ASP A 148 -0.64 15.48 21.61
CA ASP A 148 0.47 14.84 22.31
C ASP A 148 0.01 14.11 23.58
N LYS A 149 -0.99 14.67 24.28
CA LYS A 149 -1.58 14.08 25.49
C LYS A 149 -2.37 12.79 25.21
N PHE A 150 -2.96 12.64 24.03
CA PHE A 150 -3.77 11.47 23.67
C PHE A 150 -2.99 10.40 22.88
N VAL A 151 -2.02 10.81 22.07
CA VAL A 151 -1.27 9.89 21.19
C VAL A 151 -0.09 9.24 21.92
N GLY A 152 0.33 9.78 23.07
CA GLY A 152 1.35 9.13 23.92
C GLY A 152 2.71 9.02 23.23
N THR A 153 3.03 9.96 22.34
CA THR A 153 4.33 10.07 21.69
C THR A 153 5.33 10.67 22.67
N SER A 154 6.25 9.83 23.13
CA SER A 154 7.34 10.16 24.04
C SER A 154 8.08 11.43 23.61
N GLU A 155 8.37 12.28 24.60
CA GLU A 155 9.32 13.38 24.54
C GLU A 155 10.62 12.93 23.86
N LYS A 156 10.95 13.53 22.69
CA LYS A 156 12.31 13.86 22.17
C LYS A 156 12.37 13.91 20.64
N ASP A 157 11.50 14.68 19.99
CA ASP A 157 11.81 15.17 18.64
C ASP A 157 11.49 16.66 18.52
N GLU A 158 12.53 17.46 18.25
CA GLU A 158 12.51 18.92 18.14
C GLU A 158 11.70 19.46 16.94
N LYS A 159 10.95 18.63 16.22
CA LYS A 159 10.08 19.07 15.11
C LYS A 159 8.64 19.23 15.57
N LYS A 160 8.42 20.17 16.50
CA LYS A 160 7.09 20.56 17.02
C LYS A 160 6.15 21.24 16.00
N ASP A 161 6.60 21.48 14.77
CA ASP A 161 5.79 22.15 13.73
C ASP A 161 4.92 21.21 12.89
N SER A 162 4.71 19.96 13.30
CA SER A 162 4.10 18.95 12.43
C SER A 162 2.58 19.13 12.24
N ILE A 163 1.79 19.19 13.32
CA ILE A 163 0.33 19.01 13.21
C ILE A 163 -0.35 20.28 12.72
N ALA A 164 -0.05 21.45 13.31
CA ALA A 164 -0.57 22.72 12.83
C ALA A 164 -0.23 22.97 11.34
N SER A 165 0.99 22.63 10.92
CA SER A 165 1.42 22.72 9.52
C SER A 165 0.72 21.68 8.63
N ALA A 166 0.55 20.45 9.10
CA ALA A 166 -0.17 19.40 8.39
C ALA A 166 -1.64 19.78 8.17
N LEU A 167 -2.34 20.26 9.20
CA LEU A 167 -3.72 20.74 9.10
C LEU A 167 -3.83 21.90 8.11
N ALA A 168 -2.92 22.87 8.19
CA ALA A 168 -2.87 23.98 7.24
C ALA A 168 -2.62 23.50 5.79
N MET A 169 -1.77 22.49 5.61
CA MET A 169 -1.49 21.89 4.30
C MET A 169 -2.68 21.09 3.76
N ILE A 170 -3.40 20.35 4.61
CA ILE A 170 -4.62 19.65 4.25
C ILE A 170 -5.68 20.66 3.79
N CYS A 171 -5.91 21.73 4.56
CA CYS A 171 -6.83 22.80 4.16
C CYS A 171 -6.38 23.50 2.87
N TYR A 172 -5.08 23.71 2.68
CA TYR A 172 -4.53 24.23 1.42
C TYR A 172 -4.91 23.34 0.23
N LEU A 173 -4.70 22.02 0.36
CA LEU A 173 -5.04 21.05 -0.69
C LEU A 173 -6.56 20.97 -0.92
N LEU A 174 -7.36 20.99 0.14
CA LEU A 174 -8.82 20.94 0.07
C LEU A 174 -9.39 22.13 -0.70
N VAL A 175 -8.78 23.31 -0.60
CA VAL A 175 -9.17 24.48 -1.40
C VAL A 175 -8.55 24.46 -2.79
N LEU A 176 -7.29 24.03 -2.93
CA LEU A 176 -6.58 24.04 -4.21
C LEU A 176 -7.16 23.02 -5.21
N ILE A 177 -7.55 21.83 -4.76
CA ILE A 177 -8.02 20.76 -5.66
C ILE A 177 -9.28 21.18 -6.44
N PRO A 178 -10.36 21.70 -5.81
CA PRO A 178 -11.52 22.20 -6.54
C PRO A 178 -11.16 23.29 -7.55
N ILE A 179 -10.25 24.20 -7.19
CA ILE A 179 -9.78 25.25 -8.10
C ILE A 179 -9.01 24.64 -9.28
N ALA A 180 -8.18 23.63 -9.03
CA ALA A 180 -7.47 22.91 -10.07
C ALA A 180 -8.44 22.19 -11.01
N ILE A 181 -9.53 21.60 -10.49
CA ILE A 181 -10.61 21.01 -11.30
C ILE A 181 -11.25 22.07 -12.19
N VAL A 182 -11.69 23.20 -11.61
CA VAL A 182 -12.32 24.29 -12.38
C VAL A 182 -11.36 24.84 -13.45
N ALA A 183 -10.07 24.97 -13.14
CA ALA A 183 -9.07 25.38 -14.12
C ALA A 183 -8.85 24.34 -15.23
N LEU A 184 -8.90 23.05 -14.90
CA LEU A 184 -8.74 21.98 -15.87
C LEU A 184 -9.97 21.88 -16.78
N GLU A 185 -11.18 22.01 -16.24
CA GLU A 185 -12.42 22.12 -17.01
C GLU A 185 -12.41 23.34 -17.93
N ALA A 186 -11.88 24.48 -17.45
CA ALA A 186 -11.67 25.67 -18.25
C ALA A 186 -10.79 25.46 -19.48
N LEU A 187 -9.85 24.49 -19.46
CA LEU A 187 -9.04 24.14 -20.63
C LEU A 187 -9.87 23.50 -21.75
N LYS A 188 -11.04 22.92 -21.44
CA LYS A 188 -11.93 22.21 -22.37
C LYS A 188 -11.24 21.08 -23.14
N ILE A 189 -10.23 20.44 -22.56
CA ILE A 189 -9.58 19.25 -23.12
C ILE A 189 -10.23 18.02 -22.49
N SER A 190 -11.49 17.74 -22.82
CA SER A 190 -12.32 16.73 -22.13
C SER A 190 -11.66 15.35 -22.06
N THR A 191 -11.00 14.92 -23.14
CA THR A 191 -10.29 13.64 -23.23
C THR A 191 -9.20 13.43 -22.16
N ILE A 192 -8.57 14.50 -21.69
CA ILE A 192 -7.49 14.44 -20.68
C ILE A 192 -8.00 14.90 -19.31
N THR A 193 -8.94 15.83 -19.32
CA THR A 193 -9.48 16.46 -18.12
C THR A 193 -10.28 15.47 -17.28
N GLU A 194 -11.16 14.69 -17.89
CA GLU A 194 -12.08 13.80 -17.15
C GLU A 194 -11.35 12.76 -16.27
N PRO A 195 -10.35 12.00 -16.76
CA PRO A 195 -9.61 11.08 -15.90
C PRO A 195 -8.88 11.78 -14.75
N ILE A 196 -8.30 12.96 -14.99
CA ILE A 196 -7.59 13.72 -13.95
C ILE A 196 -8.57 14.24 -12.90
N VAL A 197 -9.70 14.80 -13.31
CA VAL A 197 -10.77 15.25 -12.40
C VAL A 197 -11.28 14.07 -11.57
N THR A 198 -11.43 12.89 -12.17
CA THR A 198 -11.85 11.67 -11.47
C THR A 198 -10.87 11.28 -10.37
N VAL A 199 -9.56 11.32 -10.65
CA VAL A 199 -8.52 11.05 -9.65
C VAL A 199 -8.54 12.12 -8.55
N LEU A 200 -8.65 13.40 -8.90
CA LEU A 200 -8.74 14.49 -7.93
C LEU A 200 -9.98 14.37 -7.03
N ASN A 201 -11.13 14.00 -7.59
CA ASN A 201 -12.36 13.73 -6.83
C ASN A 201 -12.20 12.52 -5.91
N SER A 202 -11.51 11.47 -6.36
CA SER A 202 -11.20 10.29 -5.53
C SER A 202 -10.30 10.65 -4.35
N ILE A 203 -9.34 11.56 -4.54
CA ILE A 203 -8.51 12.07 -3.45
C ILE A 203 -9.36 12.88 -2.46
N LEU A 204 -10.28 13.73 -2.94
CA LEU A 204 -11.17 14.51 -2.07
C LEU A 204 -12.11 13.61 -1.25
N SER A 205 -12.72 12.60 -1.87
CA SER A 205 -13.61 11.67 -1.19
C SER A 205 -12.86 10.74 -0.22
N ALA A 206 -11.57 10.53 -0.42
CA ALA A 206 -10.73 9.79 0.53
C ALA A 206 -10.45 10.58 1.82
N ILE A 207 -10.52 11.91 1.84
CA ILE A 207 -10.19 12.71 3.05
C ILE A 207 -11.09 12.36 4.25
N PRO A 208 -12.45 12.34 4.13
CA PRO A 208 -13.31 11.89 5.21
C PRO A 208 -13.01 10.45 5.67
N ASN A 209 -12.80 9.56 4.71
CA ASN A 209 -12.51 8.15 4.95
C ASN A 209 -11.19 7.94 5.71
N ILE A 210 -10.15 8.70 5.37
CA ILE A 210 -8.87 8.72 6.08
C ILE A 210 -9.05 9.17 7.52
N LEU A 211 -9.92 10.16 7.80
CA LEU A 211 -10.22 10.57 9.16
C LEU A 211 -10.91 9.45 9.95
N VAL A 212 -11.90 8.77 9.35
CA VAL A 212 -12.57 7.62 9.97
C VAL A 212 -11.56 6.50 10.27
N ALA A 213 -10.71 6.16 9.30
CA ALA A 213 -9.64 5.17 9.47
C ALA A 213 -8.67 5.55 10.60
N ALA A 214 -8.26 6.82 10.68
CA ALA A 214 -7.38 7.31 11.74
C ALA A 214 -8.04 7.21 13.13
N ILE A 215 -9.33 7.53 13.23
CA ILE A 215 -10.10 7.36 14.47
C ILE A 215 -10.17 5.88 14.85
N LEU A 216 -10.51 5.00 13.91
CA LEU A 216 -10.58 3.55 14.12
C LEU A 216 -9.24 2.97 14.60
N LEU A 217 -8.12 3.36 14.00
CA LEU A 217 -6.80 2.93 14.45
C LEU A 217 -6.48 3.41 15.87
N THR A 218 -6.76 4.67 16.15
CA THR A 218 -6.47 5.27 17.45
C THR A 218 -7.27 4.58 18.56
N VAL A 219 -8.60 4.47 18.37
CA VAL A 219 -9.50 3.77 19.28
C VAL A 219 -9.13 2.28 19.37
N GLY A 220 -8.79 1.68 18.24
CA GLY A 220 -8.43 0.28 18.13
C GLY A 220 -7.20 -0.11 18.93
N ILE A 221 -6.15 0.70 18.91
CA ILE A 221 -4.95 0.46 19.73
C ILE A 221 -5.29 0.50 21.22
N VAL A 222 -6.16 1.43 21.64
CA VAL A 222 -6.61 1.51 23.04
C VAL A 222 -7.39 0.25 23.41
N ILE A 223 -8.37 -0.15 22.60
CA ILE A 223 -9.20 -1.34 22.84
C ILE A 223 -8.35 -2.61 22.85
N ALA A 224 -7.42 -2.75 21.90
CA ALA A 224 -6.48 -3.86 21.82
C ALA A 224 -5.65 -4.02 23.10
N LYS A 225 -5.09 -2.92 23.61
CA LYS A 225 -4.34 -2.92 24.87
C LYS A 225 -5.23 -3.27 26.06
N VAL A 226 -6.43 -2.70 26.14
CA VAL A 226 -7.38 -3.00 27.21
C VAL A 226 -7.78 -4.48 27.20
N ALA A 227 -8.12 -5.02 26.03
CA ALA A 227 -8.47 -6.43 25.86
C ALA A 227 -7.32 -7.35 26.26
N GLY A 228 -6.10 -7.08 25.78
CA GLY A 228 -4.93 -7.88 26.12
C GLY A 228 -4.62 -7.85 27.62
N ASN A 229 -4.63 -6.68 28.24
CA ASN A 229 -4.39 -6.53 29.67
C ASN A 229 -5.47 -7.23 30.51
N LEU A 230 -6.74 -7.13 30.11
CA LEU A 230 -7.84 -7.79 30.78
C LEU A 230 -7.65 -9.32 30.74
N ILE A 231 -7.30 -9.87 29.58
CA ILE A 231 -7.01 -11.31 29.44
C ILE A 231 -5.79 -11.72 30.28
N THR A 232 -4.72 -10.92 30.29
CA THR A 232 -3.56 -11.19 31.15
C THR A 232 -3.96 -11.23 32.62
N SER A 233 -4.68 -10.22 33.12
CA SER A 233 -5.10 -10.19 34.53
C SER A 233 -6.05 -11.33 34.91
N LEU A 234 -6.96 -11.71 34.02
CA LEU A 234 -7.83 -12.87 34.25
C LEU A 234 -7.03 -14.17 34.33
N LEU A 235 -6.04 -14.35 33.45
CA LEU A 235 -5.20 -15.54 33.42
C LEU A 235 -4.23 -15.61 34.61
N GLU A 236 -3.60 -14.50 34.99
CA GLU A 236 -2.73 -14.42 36.18
C GLU A 236 -3.46 -14.92 37.43
N ASN A 237 -4.75 -14.58 37.57
CA ASN A 237 -5.58 -15.02 38.70
C ASN A 237 -5.93 -16.52 38.68
N THR A 238 -5.85 -17.20 37.54
CA THR A 238 -6.12 -18.66 37.46
C THR A 238 -4.97 -19.52 37.98
N GLY A 239 -3.77 -18.95 38.17
CA GLY A 239 -2.58 -19.71 38.54
C GLY A 239 -1.95 -20.49 37.38
N ILE A 240 -2.39 -20.29 36.13
CA ILE A 240 -1.80 -20.89 34.93
C ILE A 240 -0.28 -20.65 34.83
N ASP A 241 0.19 -19.49 35.27
CA ASP A 241 1.61 -19.15 35.25
C ASP A 241 2.44 -20.06 36.16
N LYS A 242 1.90 -20.40 37.34
CA LYS A 242 2.55 -21.34 38.27
C LYS A 242 2.54 -22.76 37.71
N MET A 243 1.43 -23.18 37.10
CA MET A 243 1.32 -24.49 36.46
C MET A 243 2.32 -24.62 35.31
N ALA A 244 2.43 -23.60 34.45
CA ALA A 244 3.38 -23.56 33.34
C ALA A 244 4.83 -23.52 33.82
N ALA A 245 5.17 -22.69 34.80
CA ALA A 245 6.52 -22.61 35.36
C ALA A 245 6.99 -23.94 35.94
N ASN A 246 6.10 -24.68 36.61
CA ASN A 246 6.39 -26.00 37.17
C ASN A 246 6.65 -27.09 36.11
N LEU A 247 6.33 -26.84 34.84
CA LEU A 247 6.62 -27.77 33.76
C LEU A 247 8.05 -27.65 33.22
N TYR A 248 8.71 -26.51 33.41
CA TYR A 248 10.10 -26.32 32.99
C TYR A 248 11.09 -26.62 34.14
N PRO A 249 12.28 -27.17 33.85
CA PRO A 249 13.40 -27.14 34.78
C PRO A 249 13.73 -25.68 35.12
N THR A 250 14.11 -25.38 36.36
CA THR A 250 14.36 -24.03 36.89
C THR A 250 15.30 -23.19 36.00
N ASP A 251 16.23 -23.85 35.30
CA ASP A 251 17.24 -23.21 34.45
C ASP A 251 16.77 -22.92 33.01
N LYS A 252 15.56 -23.39 32.62
CA LYS A 252 15.00 -23.26 31.26
C LYS A 252 13.57 -22.68 31.24
N ALA A 253 13.12 -22.08 32.34
CA ALA A 253 11.82 -21.46 32.40
C ALA A 253 11.79 -20.20 31.51
N PRO A 254 10.73 -20.00 30.69
CA PRO A 254 10.60 -18.79 29.88
C PRO A 254 10.49 -17.54 30.75
N SER A 255 11.24 -16.48 30.40
CA SER A 255 11.31 -15.22 31.15
C SER A 255 10.00 -14.43 31.20
N THR A 256 9.05 -14.74 30.32
CA THR A 256 7.73 -14.10 30.25
C THR A 256 6.64 -15.09 30.66
N PRO A 257 5.75 -14.73 31.60
CA PRO A 257 4.66 -15.60 32.04
C PRO A 257 3.68 -15.86 30.88
N LEU A 258 3.04 -17.03 30.91
CA LEU A 258 2.16 -17.50 29.83
C LEU A 258 0.92 -16.61 29.69
N SER A 259 0.38 -16.12 30.81
CA SER A 259 -0.70 -15.14 30.87
C SER A 259 -0.42 -13.87 30.05
N LYS A 260 0.82 -13.37 30.11
CA LYS A 260 1.26 -12.18 29.35
C LYS A 260 1.44 -12.47 27.87
N ILE A 261 1.92 -13.65 27.51
CA ILE A 261 2.00 -14.08 26.10
C ILE A 261 0.60 -14.14 25.50
N ILE A 262 -0.34 -14.80 26.18
CA ILE A 262 -1.73 -14.94 25.69
C ILE A 262 -2.40 -13.58 25.59
N GLY A 263 -2.27 -12.72 26.60
CA GLY A 263 -2.82 -11.36 26.52
C GLY A 263 -2.20 -10.51 25.41
N GLN A 264 -0.90 -10.66 25.15
CA GLN A 264 -0.24 -9.98 24.02
C GLN A 264 -0.75 -10.52 22.67
N VAL A 265 -0.95 -11.83 22.53
CA VAL A 265 -1.55 -12.42 21.32
C VAL A 265 -2.95 -11.85 21.10
N VAL A 266 -3.79 -11.80 22.13
CA VAL A 266 -5.13 -11.19 22.04
C VAL A 266 -5.06 -9.72 21.66
N ALA A 267 -4.14 -8.94 22.26
CA ALA A 267 -3.96 -7.54 21.89
C ALA A 267 -3.57 -7.38 20.41
N VAL A 268 -2.64 -8.19 19.91
CA VAL A 268 -2.23 -8.15 18.49
C VAL A 268 -3.39 -8.53 17.57
N VAL A 269 -4.14 -9.58 17.92
CA VAL A 269 -5.33 -10.04 17.19
C VAL A 269 -6.38 -8.94 17.11
N VAL A 270 -6.79 -8.37 18.26
CA VAL A 270 -7.76 -7.27 18.32
C VAL A 270 -7.23 -6.04 17.59
N GLY A 271 -5.96 -5.71 17.75
CA GLY A 271 -5.31 -4.61 17.03
C GLY A 271 -5.36 -4.80 15.52
N LEU A 272 -5.12 -6.03 15.04
CA LEU A 272 -5.19 -6.35 13.62
C LEU A 272 -6.61 -6.21 13.06
N PHE A 273 -7.65 -6.59 13.82
CA PHE A 273 -9.03 -6.32 13.43
C PHE A 273 -9.28 -4.83 13.19
N PHE A 274 -8.83 -3.96 14.11
CA PHE A 274 -8.96 -2.51 13.92
C PHE A 274 -8.14 -1.97 12.76
N VAL A 275 -6.98 -2.56 12.46
CA VAL A 275 -6.20 -2.21 11.26
C VAL A 275 -6.99 -2.56 10.01
N VAL A 276 -7.58 -3.75 9.95
CA VAL A 276 -8.40 -4.17 8.80
C VAL A 276 -9.63 -3.28 8.65
N GLU A 277 -10.34 -2.97 9.73
CA GLU A 277 -11.49 -2.05 9.68
C GLU A 277 -11.09 -0.64 9.24
N ALA A 278 -9.92 -0.16 9.68
CA ALA A 278 -9.39 1.12 9.21
C ALA A 278 -9.03 1.09 7.72
N LEU A 279 -8.48 -0.01 7.22
CA LEU A 279 -8.25 -0.20 5.78
C LEU A 279 -9.56 -0.23 5.00
N GLY A 280 -10.58 -0.92 5.52
CA GLY A 280 -11.94 -0.94 4.96
C GLY A 280 -12.58 0.45 4.91
N ALA A 281 -12.37 1.25 5.96
CA ALA A 281 -12.85 2.63 6.00
C ALA A 281 -12.22 3.53 4.92
N LEU A 282 -11.00 3.22 4.44
CA LEU A 282 -10.39 3.94 3.32
C LEU A 282 -11.13 3.71 1.98
N ASN A 283 -12.00 2.69 1.90
CA ASN A 283 -12.76 2.30 0.71
C ASN A 283 -11.87 1.98 -0.50
N LEU A 284 -10.67 1.47 -0.22
CA LEU A 284 -9.73 1.06 -1.26
C LEU A 284 -10.01 -0.40 -1.57
N LYS A 285 -10.82 -0.67 -2.61
CA LYS A 285 -11.28 -2.02 -2.98
C LYS A 285 -10.23 -3.13 -2.84
N VAL A 286 -8.98 -2.86 -3.22
CA VAL A 286 -7.88 -3.84 -3.13
C VAL A 286 -7.52 -4.16 -1.67
N LEU A 287 -7.49 -3.15 -0.80
CA LEU A 287 -7.15 -3.29 0.60
C LEU A 287 -8.28 -3.96 1.39
N ASP A 288 -9.55 -3.77 0.98
CA ASP A 288 -10.70 -4.43 1.60
C ASP A 288 -10.59 -5.96 1.49
N HIS A 289 -10.29 -6.48 0.29
CA HIS A 289 -10.13 -7.92 0.06
C HIS A 289 -8.93 -8.50 0.83
N VAL A 290 -7.83 -7.75 0.92
CA VAL A 290 -6.66 -8.16 1.70
C VAL A 290 -7.01 -8.20 3.19
N GLY A 291 -7.76 -7.22 3.67
CA GLY A 291 -8.26 -7.16 5.03
C GLY A 291 -9.16 -8.34 5.38
N GLU A 292 -10.15 -8.64 4.54
CA GLU A 292 -11.05 -9.79 4.71
C GLU A 292 -10.28 -11.11 4.73
N ALA A 293 -9.29 -11.28 3.85
CA ALA A 293 -8.44 -12.47 3.84
C ALA A 293 -7.62 -12.61 5.14
N ILE A 294 -7.09 -11.50 5.67
CA ILE A 294 -6.39 -11.48 6.97
C ILE A 294 -7.34 -11.86 8.11
N ILE A 295 -8.56 -11.30 8.14
CA ILE A 295 -9.57 -11.64 9.14
C ILE A 295 -9.95 -13.13 9.05
N GLY A 296 -10.16 -13.64 7.83
CA GLY A 296 -10.49 -15.05 7.60
C GLY A 296 -9.39 -16.01 8.06
N TYR A 297 -8.12 -15.60 7.99
CA TYR A 297 -6.99 -16.40 8.44
C TYR A 297 -6.82 -16.39 9.98
N LEU A 298 -7.33 -15.36 10.64
CA LEU A 298 -7.08 -15.13 12.07
C LEU A 298 -7.61 -16.23 13.01
N PRO A 299 -8.85 -16.76 12.83
CA PRO A 299 -9.34 -17.89 13.62
C PRO A 299 -8.42 -19.10 13.52
N ASN A 300 -7.99 -19.45 12.29
CA ASN A 300 -7.08 -20.57 12.04
C ASN A 300 -5.73 -20.37 12.73
N LEU A 301 -5.17 -19.16 12.63
CA LEU A 301 -3.94 -18.80 13.34
C LEU A 301 -4.09 -18.96 14.87
N LEU A 302 -5.20 -18.48 15.43
CA LEU A 302 -5.46 -18.61 16.86
C LEU A 302 -5.55 -20.07 17.29
N PHE A 303 -6.31 -20.90 16.55
CA PHE A 303 -6.43 -22.33 16.84
C PHE A 303 -5.09 -23.05 16.71
N ALA A 304 -4.26 -22.72 15.73
CA ALA A 304 -2.92 -23.28 15.59
C ALA A 304 -2.05 -22.98 16.82
N VAL A 305 -2.06 -21.74 17.32
CA VAL A 305 -1.34 -21.36 18.55
C VAL A 305 -1.87 -22.12 19.76
N ILE A 306 -3.19 -22.28 19.88
CA ILE A 306 -3.82 -23.05 20.97
C ILE A 306 -3.40 -24.54 20.89
N ILE A 307 -3.44 -25.14 19.70
CA ILE A 307 -3.04 -26.53 19.46
C ILE A 307 -1.57 -26.74 19.83
N LEU A 308 -0.68 -25.85 19.40
CA LEU A 308 0.74 -25.90 19.79
C LEU A 308 0.88 -25.80 21.31
N GLY A 309 0.23 -24.83 21.94
CA GLY A 309 0.27 -24.63 23.39
C GLY A 309 -0.18 -25.88 24.14
N LEU A 310 -1.35 -26.43 23.80
CA LEU A 310 -1.90 -27.63 24.41
C LEU A 310 -1.04 -28.86 24.16
N GLY A 311 -0.49 -29.02 22.95
CA GLY A 311 0.33 -30.16 22.60
C GLY A 311 1.67 -30.16 23.32
N PHE A 312 2.39 -29.03 23.36
CA PHE A 312 3.63 -28.92 24.11
C PHE A 312 3.42 -29.03 25.63
N PHE A 313 2.41 -28.32 26.17
CA PHE A 313 2.10 -28.36 27.61
C PHE A 313 1.60 -29.75 28.03
N GLY A 314 0.66 -30.32 27.28
CA GLY A 314 0.11 -31.65 27.49
C GLY A 314 1.19 -32.73 27.41
N GLY A 315 2.06 -32.66 26.40
CA GLY A 315 3.20 -33.57 26.27
C GLY A 315 4.16 -33.51 27.46
N GLN A 316 4.48 -32.31 27.95
CA GLN A 316 5.30 -32.14 29.15
C GLN A 316 4.62 -32.70 30.40
N PHE A 317 3.33 -32.43 30.58
CA PHE A 317 2.54 -32.90 31.71
C PHE A 317 2.45 -34.44 31.75
N VAL A 318 2.01 -35.06 30.64
CA VAL A 318 1.90 -36.52 30.54
C VAL A 318 3.28 -37.18 30.63
N GLY A 319 4.31 -36.60 29.98
CA GLY A 319 5.68 -37.11 30.06
C GLY A 319 6.25 -37.10 31.48
N LYS A 320 5.95 -36.07 32.28
CA LYS A 320 6.34 -36.00 33.70
C LYS A 320 5.59 -37.02 34.54
N MET A 321 4.27 -37.17 34.35
CA MET A 321 3.48 -38.19 35.03
C MET A 321 4.02 -39.58 34.77
N LEU A 322 4.34 -39.90 33.52
CA LEU A 322 4.88 -41.20 33.14
C LEU A 322 6.29 -41.40 33.69
N THR A 323 7.16 -40.40 33.63
CA THR A 323 8.50 -40.49 34.22
C THR A 323 8.44 -40.79 35.72
N ASN A 324 7.50 -40.17 36.44
CA ASN A 324 7.33 -40.37 37.87
C ASN A 324 6.72 -41.74 38.21
N ALA A 325 5.73 -42.18 37.44
CA ALA A 325 5.05 -43.47 37.65
C ALA A 325 5.96 -44.66 37.32
N THR A 326 6.66 -44.61 36.19
CA THR A 326 7.49 -45.73 35.70
C THR A 326 8.95 -45.65 36.16
N LYS A 327 9.36 -44.52 36.77
CA LYS A 327 10.77 -44.19 37.09
C LYS A 327 11.71 -44.24 35.87
N ASN A 328 11.18 -44.27 34.65
CA ASN A 328 11.96 -44.36 33.42
C ASN A 328 11.89 -43.04 32.64
N LYS A 329 13.01 -42.32 32.60
CA LYS A 329 13.13 -41.01 31.94
C LYS A 329 12.94 -41.08 30.42
N TRP A 330 13.28 -42.20 29.80
CA TRP A 330 13.18 -42.36 28.34
C TRP A 330 11.73 -42.37 27.87
N LEU A 331 10.84 -43.04 28.60
CA LEU A 331 9.40 -43.06 28.29
C LEU A 331 8.79 -41.65 28.32
N GLY A 332 9.14 -40.85 29.32
CA GLY A 332 8.66 -39.47 29.41
C GLY A 332 9.12 -38.59 28.24
N ILE A 333 10.38 -38.74 27.81
CA ILE A 333 10.92 -38.00 26.66
C ILE A 333 10.21 -38.41 25.37
N ILE A 334 9.98 -39.71 25.15
CA ILE A 334 9.28 -40.21 23.97
C ILE A 334 7.87 -39.60 23.88
N VAL A 335 7.13 -39.59 24.99
CA VAL A 335 5.78 -38.99 25.04
C VAL A 335 5.83 -37.50 24.71
N GLN A 336 6.78 -36.76 25.28
CA GLN A 336 6.94 -35.32 24.99
C GLN A 336 7.18 -35.06 23.50
N VAL A 337 8.07 -35.84 22.88
CA VAL A 337 8.38 -35.71 21.45
C VAL A 337 7.16 -36.06 20.61
N VAL A 338 6.46 -37.15 20.93
CA VAL A 338 5.24 -37.56 20.20
C VAL A 338 4.20 -36.45 20.25
N PHE A 339 3.84 -35.96 21.44
CA PHE A 339 2.87 -34.87 21.56
C PHE A 339 3.31 -33.60 20.81
N GLY A 340 4.59 -33.22 20.90
CA GLY A 340 5.12 -32.07 20.18
C GLY A 340 5.03 -32.22 18.66
N VAL A 341 5.38 -33.40 18.12
CA VAL A 341 5.25 -33.69 16.69
C VAL A 341 3.79 -33.61 16.26
N PHE A 342 2.87 -34.27 16.97
CA PHE A 342 1.44 -34.21 16.67
C PHE A 342 0.90 -32.78 16.70
N ALA A 343 1.30 -31.99 17.69
CA ALA A 343 0.90 -30.59 17.82
C ALA A 343 1.36 -29.75 16.62
N VAL A 344 2.60 -29.94 16.17
CA VAL A 344 3.14 -29.23 15.01
C VAL A 344 2.37 -29.61 13.74
N PHE A 345 2.14 -30.90 13.49
CA PHE A 345 1.39 -31.35 12.32
C PHE A 345 -0.06 -30.84 12.33
N MET A 346 -0.76 -30.93 13.46
CA MET A 346 -2.12 -30.39 13.59
C MET A 346 -2.17 -28.88 13.44
N ALA A 347 -1.18 -28.16 13.97
CA ALA A 347 -1.10 -26.71 13.81
C ALA A 347 -0.86 -26.32 12.34
N LEU A 348 0.01 -27.04 11.62
CA LEU A 348 0.24 -26.79 10.19
C LEU A 348 -1.01 -27.04 9.35
N ASP A 349 -1.77 -28.10 9.65
CA ASP A 349 -3.06 -28.40 9.01
C ASP A 349 -4.09 -27.29 9.32
N GLN A 350 -4.17 -26.84 10.58
CA GLN A 350 -5.05 -25.73 10.97
C GLN A 350 -4.71 -24.40 10.27
N LEU A 351 -3.42 -24.16 9.98
CA LEU A 351 -2.95 -22.97 9.25
C LEU A 351 -3.21 -23.05 7.73
N ASP A 352 -3.87 -24.11 7.26
CA ASP A 352 -4.06 -24.43 5.85
C ASP A 352 -2.74 -24.50 5.05
N PHE A 353 -1.63 -24.84 5.74
CA PHE A 353 -0.32 -24.86 5.12
C PHE A 353 -0.11 -26.18 4.37
N ALA A 354 -0.48 -26.18 3.08
CA ALA A 354 -0.30 -27.33 2.20
C ALA A 354 -0.83 -28.64 2.82
N ASN A 355 -2.09 -28.62 3.29
CA ASN A 355 -2.70 -29.69 4.08
C ASN A 355 -2.48 -31.08 3.48
N ASN A 356 -2.57 -31.22 2.15
CA ASN A 356 -2.29 -32.50 1.49
C ASN A 356 -0.85 -33.00 1.71
N ILE A 357 0.14 -32.11 1.64
CA ILE A 357 1.54 -32.46 1.86
C ILE A 357 1.76 -32.81 3.33
N VAL A 358 1.23 -32.00 4.25
CA VAL A 358 1.36 -32.19 5.71
C VAL A 358 0.69 -33.50 6.14
N ASN A 359 -0.57 -33.73 5.73
CA ASN A 359 -1.32 -34.94 6.05
C ASN A 359 -0.70 -36.20 5.45
N THR A 360 -0.19 -36.12 4.22
CA THR A 360 0.52 -37.24 3.59
C THR A 360 1.83 -37.54 4.32
N ALA A 361 2.61 -36.53 4.68
CA ALA A 361 3.85 -36.70 5.44
C ALA A 361 3.57 -37.31 6.82
N PHE A 362 2.54 -36.83 7.52
CA PHE A 362 2.09 -37.39 8.79
C PHE A 362 1.68 -38.87 8.65
N LEU A 363 0.88 -39.19 7.62
CA LEU A 363 0.45 -40.56 7.33
C LEU A 363 1.64 -41.47 7.05
N PHE A 364 2.66 -41.01 6.32
CA PHE A 364 3.87 -41.79 6.08
C PHE A 364 4.73 -41.98 7.32
N ILE A 365 4.85 -40.95 8.19
CA ILE A 365 5.60 -41.07 9.44
C ILE A 365 4.90 -42.05 10.39
N VAL A 366 3.60 -41.84 10.66
CA VAL A 366 2.83 -42.70 11.56
C VAL A 366 2.64 -44.09 10.98
N GLY A 367 2.35 -44.19 9.68
CA GLY A 367 2.24 -45.46 8.97
C GLY A 367 3.56 -46.23 8.96
N GLY A 368 4.68 -45.55 8.71
CA GLY A 368 6.02 -46.14 8.77
C GLY A 368 6.37 -46.66 10.17
N LEU A 369 6.06 -45.88 11.21
CA LEU A 369 6.21 -46.31 12.61
C LEU A 369 5.33 -47.51 12.94
N ALA A 370 4.08 -47.52 12.47
CA ALA A 370 3.16 -48.65 12.67
C ALA A 370 3.69 -49.92 12.01
N VAL A 371 4.21 -49.84 10.77
CA VAL A 371 4.83 -50.98 10.08
C VAL A 371 6.10 -51.44 10.82
N ALA A 372 6.97 -50.51 11.20
CA ALA A 372 8.19 -50.84 11.96
C ALA A 372 7.86 -51.55 13.28
N PHE A 373 6.84 -51.07 14.01
CA PHE A 373 6.36 -51.69 15.24
C PHE A 373 5.78 -53.08 14.99
N ALA A 374 4.92 -53.23 13.97
CA ALA A 374 4.33 -54.51 13.59
C ALA A 374 5.41 -55.55 13.23
N VAL A 375 6.46 -55.15 12.51
CA VAL A 375 7.59 -56.02 12.17
C VAL A 375 8.43 -56.36 13.41
N ALA A 376 8.76 -55.37 14.24
CA ALA A 376 9.56 -55.58 15.44
C ALA A 376 8.87 -56.52 16.46
N PHE A 377 7.57 -56.32 16.71
CA PHE A 377 6.79 -57.19 17.58
C PHE A 377 6.48 -58.54 16.94
N GLY A 378 6.15 -58.58 15.65
CA GLY A 378 5.83 -59.81 14.94
C GLY A 378 7.02 -60.78 14.87
N LEU A 379 8.21 -60.26 14.54
CA LEU A 379 9.43 -61.08 14.49
C LEU A 379 10.01 -61.32 15.89
N GLY A 380 10.07 -60.29 16.75
CA GLY A 380 10.67 -60.40 18.09
C GLY A 380 9.80 -61.11 19.13
N GLY A 381 8.47 -61.12 18.95
CA GLY A 381 7.52 -61.76 19.86
C GLY A 381 7.20 -63.22 19.53
N ARG A 382 7.73 -63.76 18.42
CA ARG A 382 7.43 -65.11 17.93
C ARG A 382 7.72 -66.19 18.97
N ASP A 383 8.90 -66.15 19.58
CA ASP A 383 9.32 -67.16 20.55
C ASP A 383 8.54 -67.07 21.87
N PHE A 384 8.17 -65.85 22.27
CA PHE A 384 7.29 -65.61 23.42
C PHE A 384 5.89 -66.18 23.18
N ALA A 385 5.30 -65.91 22.01
CA ALA A 385 4.01 -66.45 21.62
C ALA A 385 4.03 -67.99 21.61
N HIS A 386 5.09 -68.60 21.05
CA HIS A 386 5.28 -70.05 21.06
C HIS A 386 5.26 -70.63 22.47
N HIS A 387 6.08 -70.11 23.38
CA HIS A 387 6.14 -70.59 24.78
C HIS A 387 4.81 -70.42 25.52
N GLN A 388 4.07 -69.37 25.23
CA GLN A 388 2.84 -69.07 25.95
C GLN A 388 1.66 -69.93 25.46
N LEU A 389 1.64 -70.28 24.18
CA LEU A 389 0.76 -71.30 23.61
C LEU A 389 1.10 -72.70 24.15
N GLU A 390 2.39 -73.06 24.23
CA GLU A 390 2.81 -74.37 24.77
C GLU A 390 2.43 -74.55 26.24
N LYS A 391 2.50 -73.49 27.06
CA LYS A 391 1.99 -73.51 28.44
C LYS A 391 0.47 -73.65 28.52
N LEU A 392 -0.25 -73.12 27.54
CA LEU A 392 -1.70 -73.23 27.48
C LEU A 392 -2.11 -74.65 27.09
N ASP A 393 -1.45 -75.23 26.09
CA ASP A 393 -1.65 -76.63 25.67
C ASP A 393 -1.39 -77.59 26.84
N LYS A 394 -0.27 -77.43 27.56
CA LYS A 394 0.02 -78.25 28.75
C LYS A 394 -1.04 -78.15 29.83
N LYS A 395 -1.58 -76.96 30.10
CA LYS A 395 -2.66 -76.78 31.10
C LYS A 395 -3.97 -77.45 30.66
N LEU A 396 -4.30 -77.40 29.38
CA LEU A 396 -5.49 -78.05 28.82
C LEU A 396 -5.36 -79.57 28.84
N ASP A 397 -4.15 -80.09 28.62
CA ASP A 397 -3.85 -81.52 28.74
C ASP A 397 -3.92 -82.01 30.19
N ASP A 398 -3.40 -81.24 31.15
CA ASP A 398 -3.49 -81.55 32.58
C ASP A 398 -4.96 -81.51 33.08
N GLU A 399 -5.76 -80.51 32.68
CA GLU A 399 -7.21 -80.45 33.02
C GLU A 399 -8.04 -81.60 32.41
N ASN A 400 -7.62 -82.13 31.25
CA ASN A 400 -8.28 -83.28 30.62
C ASN A 400 -7.90 -84.62 31.27
N ASN A 401 -6.74 -84.70 31.92
CA ASN A 401 -6.33 -85.89 32.68
C ASN A 401 -6.99 -85.94 34.07
N ASP A 402 -7.17 -84.80 34.75
CA ASP A 402 -7.89 -84.72 36.04
C ASP A 402 -9.39 -85.04 35.95
N LYS A 403 -9.99 -85.03 34.74
CA LYS A 403 -11.38 -85.45 34.50
C LYS A 403 -11.54 -86.94 34.14
N LYS A 404 -10.44 -87.68 34.07
CA LYS A 404 -10.41 -89.12 33.71
C LYS A 404 -10.05 -90.05 34.87
N GLU A 405 -9.71 -89.49 36.04
CA GLU A 405 -9.80 -90.19 37.34
C GLU A 405 -11.14 -89.86 38.02
#